data_AF-A0A7J4J5G3-F1
#
_entry.id   AF-A0A7J4J5G3-F1
#
_cell.length_a   1.000
_cell.length_b   1.000
_cell.length_c   1.000
_cell.angle_alpha   90.00
_cell.angle_beta   90.00
_cell.angle_gamma   90.00
#
_symmetry.space_group_name_H-M   'P 1'
#
loop_
_entity.id
_entity.type
_entity.pdbx_description
1 polymer ?
#
loop_
_entity_poly.entity_id
_entity_poly.type
_entity_poly.pdbx_seq_one_letter_code
_entity_poly.pdbx_strand_id
1 'polypeptide(L)' 'DDANVIWGARVSDDMKGKLTVMTIITGVNSPWILGKVDHKKSEQRARSLSRELGIELV' A
#
# COMPACT_ATOMS: atom_id res chain seq x y z
N ASP A 1 -9.20 -20.01 -4.15
CA ASP A 1 -8.24 -20.26 -3.04
C ASP A 1 -6.79 -20.28 -3.53
N ASP A 2 -6.54 -19.63 -4.67
CA ASP A 2 -5.30 -19.75 -5.45
C ASP A 2 -4.46 -18.46 -5.38
N ALA A 3 -4.54 -17.74 -4.27
CA ALA A 3 -3.74 -16.54 -4.07
C ALA A 3 -2.27 -16.92 -3.94
N ASN A 4 -1.40 -16.26 -4.69
CA ASN A 4 0.04 -16.40 -4.47
C ASN A 4 0.41 -15.72 -3.14
N VAL A 5 0.96 -16.50 -2.20
CA VAL A 5 1.34 -16.01 -0.87
C VAL A 5 2.84 -16.08 -0.70
N ILE A 6 3.44 -14.92 -0.46
CA ILE A 6 4.84 -14.78 -0.08
C ILE A 6 4.87 -14.25 1.34
N TRP A 7 5.64 -14.88 2.21
CA TRP A 7 5.82 -14.46 3.59
C TRP A 7 7.29 -14.46 3.98
N GLY A 8 7.61 -13.61 4.95
CA GLY A 8 8.92 -13.55 5.57
C GLY A 8 8.76 -13.08 7.00
N ALA A 9 9.77 -13.37 7.82
CA ALA A 9 9.81 -12.94 9.21
C ALA A 9 11.15 -12.28 9.49
N ARG A 10 11.12 -11.25 10.33
CA ARG A 10 12.32 -10.63 10.89
C ARG A 10 12.28 -10.78 12.40
N VAL A 11 13.39 -11.25 12.97
CA VAL A 11 13.56 -11.38 14.42
C VAL A 11 14.43 -10.23 14.91
N SER A 12 14.05 -9.64 16.04
CA SER A 12 14.77 -8.55 16.68
C SER A 12 14.50 -8.58 18.20
N ASP A 13 15.52 -8.30 19.01
CA ASP A 13 15.44 -8.43 20.48
C ASP A 13 14.49 -7.40 21.12
N ASP A 14 14.35 -6.22 20.51
CA ASP A 14 13.41 -5.18 20.92
C ASP A 14 11.93 -5.60 20.78
N MET A 15 11.67 -6.64 19.97
CA MET A 15 10.36 -7.24 19.76
C MET A 15 10.08 -8.44 20.68
N LYS A 16 10.93 -8.72 21.68
CA LYS A 16 10.68 -9.81 22.64
C LYS A 16 9.33 -9.66 23.34
N GLY A 17 8.50 -10.71 23.25
CA GLY A 17 7.15 -10.73 23.82
C GLY A 17 6.12 -9.93 23.02
N LYS A 18 6.47 -9.41 21.85
CA LYS A 18 5.59 -8.63 20.96
C LYS A 18 5.59 -9.25 19.57
N LEU A 19 4.49 -9.05 18.83
CA LEU A 19 4.39 -9.44 17.43
C LEU A 19 3.73 -8.31 16.65
N THR A 20 4.31 -7.97 15.51
CA THR A 20 3.71 -7.05 14.55
C THR A 20 3.57 -7.78 13.23
N VAL A 21 2.37 -7.74 12.65
CA VAL A 21 2.06 -8.35 11.37
C VAL A 21 1.76 -7.23 10.38
N MET A 22 2.42 -7.24 9.24
CA MET A 22 2.13 -6.37 8.11
C MET A 22 1.70 -7.24 6.94
N THR A 23 0.50 -6.96 6.42
CA THR A 23 -0.05 -7.68 5.26
C THR A 23 -0.16 -6.71 4.09
N ILE A 24 0.41 -7.09 2.96
CA ILE A 24 0.29 -6.34 1.70
C ILE A 24 -0.62 -7.17 0.79
N ILE A 25 -1.80 -6.65 0.46
CA ILE A 25 -2.76 -7.31 -0.42
C ILE A 25 -2.76 -6.56 -1.75
N THR A 26 -2.46 -7.28 -2.84
CA THR A 26 -2.38 -6.73 -4.20
C THR A 26 -3.38 -7.42 -5.14
N GLY A 27 -3.67 -6.82 -6.30
CA GLY A 27 -4.63 -7.38 -7.27
C GLY A 27 -6.10 -7.25 -6.83
N VAL A 28 -6.40 -6.30 -5.94
CA VAL A 28 -7.76 -6.04 -5.45
C VAL A 28 -8.53 -5.14 -6.41
N ASN A 29 -9.52 -5.69 -7.11
CA ASN A 29 -10.38 -4.94 -8.04
C ASN A 29 -11.73 -4.52 -7.42
N SER A 30 -12.01 -4.94 -6.18
CA SER A 30 -13.28 -4.65 -5.53
C SER A 30 -13.32 -3.21 -4.99
N PRO A 31 -14.32 -2.39 -5.37
CA PRO A 31 -14.52 -1.03 -4.85
C PRO A 31 -14.72 -0.98 -3.33
N TRP A 32 -15.17 -2.09 -2.73
CA TRP A 32 -15.41 -2.19 -1.29
C TRP A 32 -14.11 -2.27 -0.47
N ILE A 33 -12.99 -2.61 -1.11
CA ILE A 33 -11.67 -2.69 -0.46
C ILE A 33 -10.96 -1.34 -0.53
N LEU A 34 -11.04 -0.65 -1.66
CA LEU A 34 -10.41 0.67 -1.85
C LEU A 34 -11.26 1.83 -1.30
N GLY A 35 -12.53 1.58 -0.97
CA GLY A 35 -13.52 2.60 -0.69
C GLY A 35 -13.97 3.33 -1.96
N LYS A 36 -14.82 4.35 -1.82
CA LYS A 36 -15.19 5.21 -2.96
C LYS A 36 -13.91 5.84 -3.51
N VAL A 37 -13.51 5.42 -4.71
CA VAL A 37 -12.37 6.01 -5.41
C VAL A 37 -12.72 7.45 -5.76
N ASP A 38 -12.22 8.39 -4.97
CA ASP A 38 -12.31 9.80 -5.27
C ASP A 38 -11.17 10.15 -6.23
N HIS A 39 -11.46 10.04 -7.52
CA HIS A 39 -10.51 10.31 -8.59
C HIS A 39 -9.87 11.71 -8.47
N LYS A 40 -10.60 12.70 -7.92
CA LYS A 40 -10.05 14.04 -7.69
C LYS A 40 -8.98 14.04 -6.60
N LYS A 41 -9.18 13.30 -5.51
CA LYS A 41 -8.15 13.16 -4.45
C LYS A 41 -6.93 12.39 -4.94
N SER A 42 -7.12 11.33 -5.73
CA SER A 42 -5.98 10.59 -6.30
C SER A 42 -5.17 11.46 -7.27
N GLU A 43 -5.83 12.26 -8.11
CA GLU A 43 -5.18 13.22 -9.00
C GLU A 43 -4.43 14.32 -8.23
N GLN A 44 -5.03 14.87 -7.16
CA GLN A 44 -4.38 15.85 -6.30
C GLN A 44 -3.12 15.28 -5.64
N ARG A 45 -3.17 14.04 -5.16
CA ARG A 45 -2.04 13.35 -4.54
C ARG A 45 -0.94 13.03 -5.58
N ALA A 46 -1.32 12.62 -6.79
CA ALA A 46 -0.39 12.42 -7.88
C ALA A 46 0.31 13.73 -8.28
N ARG A 47 -0.43 14.84 -8.38
CA ARG A 47 0.11 16.18 -8.67
C ARG A 47 0.98 16.74 -7.54
N SER A 48 0.68 16.45 -6.27
CA SER A 48 1.55 16.85 -5.16
C SER A 48 2.87 16.09 -5.21
N LEU A 49 2.82 14.78 -5.45
CA LEU A 49 4.00 13.94 -5.55
C LEU A 49 4.87 14.30 -6.76
N SER A 50 4.25 14.57 -7.91
CA SER A 50 4.93 15.03 -9.13
C SER A 50 5.69 16.35 -8.91
N ARG A 51 5.10 17.32 -8.18
CA ARG A 51 5.78 18.58 -7.82
C ARG A 51 6.94 18.39 -6.84
N GLU A 52 6.78 17.49 -5.87
CA GLU A 52 7.84 17.17 -4.92
C GLU A 52 9.03 16.50 -5.60
N LEU A 53 8.77 15.63 -6.57
CA LEU A 53 9.79 14.87 -7.29
C LEU A 53 10.33 15.57 -8.55
N GLY A 54 9.73 16.68 -8.99
CA GLY A 54 10.15 17.43 -10.18
C GLY A 54 9.93 16.69 -11.51
N ILE A 55 9.00 15.72 -11.54
CA ILE A 55 8.68 14.90 -12.73
C ILE A 55 7.31 15.29 -13.28
N GLU A 56 7.18 15.40 -14.60
CA GLU A 56 5.88 15.62 -15.26
C GLU A 56 5.20 14.27 -15.48
N LEU A 57 3.98 14.09 -14.96
CA LEU A 57 3.15 12.93 -15.26
C LEU A 57 2.38 13.24 -16.55
N VAL A 58 2.79 12.63 -17.67
CA VAL A 58 2.09 12.70 -18.98
C VAL A 58 0.99 11.64 -19.05
#